data_AF-A0A542PX08-F1
#
_entry.id   AF-A0A542PX08-F1
#
_cell.length_a   1.000
_cell.length_b   1.000
_cell.length_c   1.000
_cell.angle_alpha   90.00
_cell.angle_beta   90.00
_cell.angle_gamma   90.00
#
_symmetry.space_group_name_H-M   'P 1'
#
loop_
_entity.id
_entity.type
_entity.pdbx_description
1 polymer ?
#
loop_
_entity_poly.entity_id
_entity_poly.type
_entity_poly.pdbx_seq_one_letter_code
_entity_poly.pdbx_strand_id
1 'polypeptide(L)'
;MLHSTLAAQGRLDVLEARAEAGNYYAAGKLVSALVDAGRFDDAVAVEARFDAVHTSPDAGFLLGLLVGLLIDRGRVEEALDIQRARADAGDSDAADRLAFLLLEHGRLDELRRRADAGDSDDAREAACDALARMLAEQDCVEELRARADAGDSYARDCLIFLLQERSTGDLRVLVDNGDTYAAVALARQLENPRSDREVSAFIDLLAERGSIDQLRALVGESDLAAYRLTRLFTDQGRIDDAIAVWVARTEARPDDHAPAYRLAEMLAEHGRIDQLRARADADDVYAVFRLVDLLAEQRQVDEAITLLQAHPHSPDRLVKLLLDEDRIDDAVAVRRAAARVPGARESSDQQMARVLAELGHFDELRAALKNDLHGDFRLAHLLVQLGRVEELRFFPDTGDVAEEHREVQDAPPSRDADATEPPFVSDAGR
;
A
#
# COMPACT_ATOMS: atom_id res chain seq x y z
N MET A 1 25.75 35.43 -31.16
CA MET A 1 26.99 35.88 -31.84
C MET A 1 27.60 37.15 -31.24
N LEU A 2 26.82 38.22 -31.02
CA LEU A 2 27.34 39.53 -30.55
C LEU A 2 28.09 39.47 -29.19
N HIS A 3 27.56 38.78 -28.19
CA HIS A 3 28.20 38.69 -26.86
C HIS A 3 29.50 37.88 -26.89
N SER A 4 29.55 36.80 -27.68
CA SER A 4 30.77 36.00 -27.88
C SER A 4 31.89 36.79 -28.56
N THR A 5 31.56 37.65 -29.53
CA THR A 5 32.54 38.53 -30.18
C THR A 5 33.05 39.63 -29.26
N LEU A 6 32.21 40.14 -28.35
CA LEU A 6 32.62 41.15 -27.36
C LEU A 6 33.57 40.58 -26.31
N ALA A 7 33.31 39.35 -25.85
CA ALA A 7 34.22 38.63 -24.96
C ALA A 7 35.58 38.38 -25.63
N ALA A 8 35.58 37.90 -26.89
CA ALA A 8 36.82 37.68 -27.64
C ALA A 8 37.62 38.96 -27.94
N GLN A 9 36.95 40.12 -27.95
CA GLN A 9 37.58 41.44 -28.13
C GLN A 9 38.02 42.09 -26.80
N GLY A 10 37.85 41.41 -25.66
CA GLY A 10 38.22 41.94 -24.34
C GLY A 10 37.36 43.12 -23.87
N ARG A 11 36.19 43.36 -24.47
CA ARG A 11 35.29 44.47 -24.10
C ARG A 11 34.37 44.08 -22.94
N LEU A 12 34.99 43.83 -21.78
CA LEU A 12 34.31 43.41 -20.56
C LEU A 12 33.39 44.51 -20.01
N ASP A 13 33.77 45.78 -20.17
CA ASP A 13 32.99 46.98 -19.83
C ASP A 13 31.61 47.00 -20.50
N VAL A 14 31.55 46.62 -21.77
CA VAL A 14 30.30 46.56 -22.54
C VAL A 14 29.45 45.34 -22.19
N LEU A 15 30.07 44.26 -21.69
CA LEU A 15 29.35 43.11 -21.15
C LEU A 15 28.81 43.40 -19.74
N GLU A 16 29.56 44.13 -18.91
CA GLU A 16 29.18 44.55 -17.56
C GLU A 16 27.96 45.48 -17.59
N ALA A 17 28.00 46.55 -18.39
CA ALA A 17 26.85 47.45 -18.54
C ALA A 17 25.59 46.74 -19.07
N ARG A 18 25.75 45.66 -19.84
CA ARG A 18 24.60 44.85 -20.32
C ARG A 18 24.13 43.83 -19.29
N ALA A 19 25.03 43.27 -18.50
CA ALA A 19 24.69 42.40 -17.39
C ALA A 19 23.91 43.18 -16.31
N GLU A 20 24.33 44.41 -15.99
CA GLU A 20 23.61 45.33 -15.09
C GLU A 20 22.23 45.71 -15.60
N ALA A 21 22.05 45.77 -16.93
CA ALA A 21 20.75 45.98 -17.57
C ALA A 21 19.87 44.71 -17.63
N GLY A 22 20.28 43.61 -16.98
CA GLY A 22 19.53 42.35 -16.90
C GLY A 22 19.71 41.40 -18.09
N ASN A 23 20.70 41.64 -18.96
CA ASN A 23 20.99 40.70 -20.04
C ASN A 23 21.77 39.49 -19.52
N TYR A 24 21.05 38.42 -19.24
CA TYR A 24 21.57 37.14 -18.79
C TYR A 24 22.72 36.59 -19.66
N TYR A 25 22.58 36.63 -21.00
CA TYR A 25 23.62 36.14 -21.91
C TYR A 25 24.90 36.98 -21.86
N ALA A 26 24.78 38.28 -21.59
CA ALA A 26 25.94 39.15 -21.37
C ALA A 26 26.62 38.83 -20.03
N ALA A 27 25.85 38.61 -18.97
CA ALA A 27 26.35 38.21 -17.66
C ALA A 27 27.10 36.87 -17.73
N GLY A 28 26.53 35.84 -18.36
CA GLY A 28 27.19 34.55 -18.54
C GLY A 28 28.48 34.61 -19.36
N LYS A 29 28.53 35.48 -20.39
CA LYS A 29 29.76 35.70 -21.16
C LYS A 29 30.81 36.52 -20.40
N LEU A 30 30.39 37.45 -19.55
CA LEU A 30 31.28 38.17 -18.66
C LEU A 30 31.91 37.23 -17.63
N VAL A 31 31.11 36.42 -16.95
CA VAL A 31 31.56 35.40 -15.99
C VAL A 31 32.54 34.43 -16.64
N SER A 32 32.20 33.89 -17.83
CA SER A 32 33.12 33.01 -18.57
C SER A 32 34.45 33.69 -18.89
N ALA A 33 34.43 34.93 -19.35
CA ALA A 33 35.66 35.66 -19.69
C ALA A 33 36.51 36.00 -18.45
N LEU A 34 35.86 36.30 -17.31
CA LEU A 34 36.55 36.57 -16.04
C LEU A 34 37.18 35.30 -15.47
N VAL A 35 36.49 34.16 -15.53
CA VAL A 35 37.04 32.85 -15.15
C VAL A 35 38.20 32.45 -16.07
N ASP A 36 38.08 32.69 -17.38
CA ASP A 36 39.18 32.47 -18.35
C ASP A 36 40.39 33.35 -18.06
N ALA A 37 40.18 34.56 -17.56
CA ALA A 37 41.23 35.48 -17.17
C ALA A 37 41.79 35.24 -15.75
N GLY A 38 41.27 34.24 -15.01
CA GLY A 38 41.66 33.97 -13.63
C GLY A 38 41.17 35.00 -12.60
N ARG A 39 40.18 35.84 -12.97
CA ARG A 39 39.59 36.90 -12.15
C ARG A 39 38.32 36.39 -11.45
N PHE A 40 38.49 35.47 -10.52
CA PHE A 40 37.38 34.73 -9.90
C PHE A 40 36.54 35.57 -8.94
N ASP A 41 37.18 36.37 -8.09
CA ASP A 41 36.47 37.28 -7.18
C ASP A 41 35.56 38.25 -7.94
N ASP A 42 36.02 38.71 -9.11
CA ASP A 42 35.23 39.56 -10.00
C ASP A 42 34.06 38.79 -10.63
N ALA A 43 34.26 37.52 -10.98
CA ALA A 43 33.19 36.67 -11.51
C ALA A 43 32.10 36.39 -10.45
N VAL A 44 32.50 36.13 -9.19
CA VAL A 44 31.59 35.99 -8.04
C VAL A 44 30.86 37.30 -7.77
N ALA A 45 31.55 38.45 -7.82
CA ALA A 45 30.93 39.74 -7.63
C ALA A 45 29.90 40.07 -8.73
N VAL A 46 30.17 39.70 -9.99
CA VAL A 46 29.21 39.85 -11.09
C VAL A 46 27.98 38.97 -10.84
N GLU A 47 28.17 37.73 -10.40
CA GLU A 47 27.08 36.81 -10.10
C GLU A 47 26.21 37.33 -8.93
N ALA A 48 26.82 37.69 -7.80
CA ALA A 48 26.11 38.22 -6.63
C ALA A 48 25.35 39.53 -6.93
N ARG A 49 25.93 40.41 -7.76
CA ARG A 49 25.23 41.64 -8.20
C ARG A 49 24.06 41.31 -9.14
N PHE A 50 24.24 40.35 -10.04
CA PHE A 50 23.18 39.96 -10.96
C PHE A 50 21.99 39.35 -10.19
N ASP A 51 22.27 38.49 -9.22
CA ASP A 51 21.29 37.86 -8.31
C ASP A 51 20.53 38.91 -7.48
N ALA A 52 21.25 39.86 -6.86
CA ALA A 52 20.65 40.92 -6.04
C ALA A 52 19.69 41.85 -6.81
N VAL A 53 19.91 42.05 -8.11
CA VAL A 53 19.09 42.93 -8.97
C VAL A 53 17.94 42.17 -9.63
N HIS A 54 18.04 40.84 -9.76
CA HIS A 54 17.10 40.03 -10.53
C HIS A 54 16.58 38.85 -9.72
N THR A 55 15.46 39.05 -9.04
CA THR A 55 14.69 38.01 -8.32
C THR A 55 13.91 37.10 -9.30
N SER A 56 14.54 36.72 -10.42
CA SER A 56 13.96 35.81 -11.42
C SER A 56 14.42 34.38 -11.13
N PRO A 57 13.60 33.35 -11.41
CA PRO A 57 14.06 31.95 -11.42
C PRO A 57 15.29 31.69 -12.33
N ASP A 58 15.63 32.62 -13.23
CA ASP A 58 16.83 32.54 -14.09
C ASP A 58 18.16 32.85 -13.35
N ALA A 59 18.12 33.40 -12.13
CA ALA A 59 19.32 33.77 -11.37
C ALA A 59 20.17 32.54 -10.99
N GLY A 60 19.52 31.42 -10.64
CA GLY A 60 20.20 30.16 -10.32
C GLY A 60 20.99 29.54 -11.49
N PHE A 61 20.72 29.95 -12.73
CA PHE A 61 21.46 29.49 -13.90
C PHE A 61 22.85 30.15 -13.97
N LEU A 62 22.98 31.45 -13.68
CA LEU A 62 24.29 32.13 -13.71
C LEU A 62 25.23 31.54 -12.64
N LEU A 63 24.69 31.26 -11.45
CA LEU A 63 25.39 30.53 -10.41
C LEU A 63 25.86 29.15 -10.89
N GLY A 64 24.98 28.38 -11.52
CA GLY A 64 25.32 27.06 -12.06
C GLY A 64 26.45 27.12 -13.09
N LEU A 65 26.44 28.14 -13.96
CA LEU A 65 27.51 28.37 -14.93
C LEU A 65 28.84 28.73 -14.24
N LEU A 66 28.82 29.64 -13.25
CA LEU A 66 30.04 30.02 -12.52
C LEU A 66 30.65 28.81 -11.81
N VAL A 67 29.83 28.05 -11.08
CA VAL A 67 30.25 26.86 -10.32
C VAL A 67 30.83 25.80 -11.26
N GLY A 68 30.14 25.49 -12.36
CA GLY A 68 30.65 24.53 -13.36
C GLY A 68 31.99 24.97 -13.97
N LEU A 69 32.13 26.26 -14.32
CA LEU A 69 33.38 26.78 -14.86
C LEU A 69 34.53 26.75 -13.83
N LEU A 70 34.26 26.97 -12.54
CA LEU A 70 35.26 26.85 -11.49
C LEU A 70 35.75 25.41 -11.34
N ILE A 71 34.84 24.43 -11.37
CA ILE A 71 35.17 23.00 -11.31
C ILE A 71 36.01 22.57 -12.52
N ASP A 72 35.61 22.95 -13.73
CA ASP A 72 36.35 22.66 -14.96
C ASP A 72 37.79 23.21 -14.95
N ARG A 73 38.04 24.24 -14.13
CA ARG A 73 39.37 24.85 -13.94
C ARG A 73 40.11 24.36 -12.70
N GLY A 74 39.57 23.36 -12.01
CA GLY A 74 40.17 22.77 -10.80
C GLY A 74 40.08 23.67 -9.57
N ARG A 75 39.25 24.72 -9.59
CA ARG A 75 39.02 25.65 -8.47
C ARG A 75 37.84 25.19 -7.61
N VAL A 76 37.93 23.95 -7.16
CA VAL A 76 36.87 23.25 -6.43
C VAL A 76 36.53 23.94 -5.11
N GLU A 77 37.53 24.44 -4.36
CA GLU A 77 37.28 25.10 -3.07
C GLU A 77 36.42 26.37 -3.21
N GLU A 78 36.65 27.17 -4.24
CA GLU A 78 35.81 28.35 -4.50
C GLU A 78 34.39 27.98 -4.88
N ALA A 79 34.22 26.94 -5.69
CA ALA A 79 32.90 26.42 -6.03
C ALA A 79 32.16 25.95 -4.77
N LEU A 80 32.85 25.24 -3.87
CA LEU A 80 32.31 24.80 -2.58
C LEU A 80 31.99 25.97 -1.66
N ASP A 81 32.84 27.00 -1.59
CA ASP A 81 32.63 28.18 -0.74
C ASP A 81 31.39 28.98 -1.17
N ILE A 82 31.19 29.14 -2.48
CA ILE A 82 30.01 29.80 -3.03
C ILE A 82 28.74 29.02 -2.66
N GLN A 83 28.73 27.71 -2.87
CA GLN A 83 27.58 26.87 -2.55
C GLN A 83 27.34 26.80 -1.04
N ARG A 84 28.41 26.75 -0.22
CA ARG A 84 28.33 26.79 1.25
C ARG A 84 27.66 28.04 1.75
N ALA A 85 28.08 29.21 1.29
CA ALA A 85 27.48 30.47 1.72
C ALA A 85 25.97 30.55 1.41
N ARG A 86 25.52 29.96 0.30
CA ARG A 86 24.10 29.95 -0.08
C ARG A 86 23.28 28.89 0.66
N ALA A 87 23.82 27.68 0.81
CA ALA A 87 23.21 26.63 1.63
C ALA A 87 23.04 27.11 3.08
N ASP A 88 24.06 27.75 3.65
CA ASP A 88 24.02 28.32 5.01
C ASP A 88 23.03 29.51 5.11
N ALA A 89 22.64 30.12 3.97
CA ALA A 89 21.59 31.13 3.88
C ALA A 89 20.18 30.56 3.66
N GLY A 90 20.04 29.23 3.54
CA GLY A 90 18.77 28.52 3.40
C GLY A 90 18.34 28.22 1.95
N ASP A 91 19.25 28.33 0.97
CA ASP A 91 19.00 27.93 -0.42
C ASP A 91 19.09 26.40 -0.56
N SER A 92 17.94 25.74 -0.77
CA SER A 92 17.83 24.28 -0.91
C SER A 92 18.56 23.74 -2.15
N ASP A 93 18.48 24.44 -3.28
CA ASP A 93 19.16 24.03 -4.53
C ASP A 93 20.68 24.12 -4.35
N ALA A 94 21.15 25.11 -3.60
CA ALA A 94 22.55 25.24 -3.25
C ALA A 94 23.01 24.13 -2.30
N ALA A 95 22.17 23.75 -1.33
CA ALA A 95 22.47 22.65 -0.41
C ALA A 95 22.61 21.30 -1.16
N ASP A 96 21.71 21.01 -2.11
CA ASP A 96 21.79 19.82 -2.97
C ASP A 96 23.09 19.79 -3.79
N ARG A 97 23.40 20.90 -4.47
CA ARG A 97 24.62 21.03 -5.27
C ARG A 97 25.86 20.90 -4.40
N LEU A 98 25.84 21.45 -3.21
CA LEU A 98 26.95 21.35 -2.27
C LEU A 98 27.15 19.91 -1.80
N ALA A 99 26.09 19.20 -1.42
CA ALA A 99 26.17 17.80 -1.03
C ALA A 99 26.80 16.94 -2.14
N PHE A 100 26.37 17.16 -3.40
CA PHE A 100 26.93 16.49 -4.57
C PHE A 100 28.43 16.79 -4.77
N LEU A 101 28.84 18.06 -4.70
CA LEU A 101 30.25 18.43 -4.85
C LEU A 101 31.12 17.89 -3.70
N LEU A 102 30.60 17.89 -2.47
CA LEU A 102 31.30 17.29 -1.34
C LEU A 102 31.48 15.78 -1.52
N LEU A 103 30.49 15.10 -2.10
CA LEU A 103 30.56 13.69 -2.47
C LEU A 103 31.66 13.45 -3.51
N GLU A 104 31.59 14.11 -4.66
CA GLU A 104 32.57 13.95 -5.75
C GLU A 104 34.01 14.25 -5.31
N HIS A 105 34.18 15.15 -4.35
CA HIS A 105 35.50 15.56 -3.86
C HIS A 105 35.90 14.94 -2.50
N GLY A 106 35.16 13.92 -2.03
CA GLY A 106 35.55 13.14 -0.85
C GLY A 106 35.59 13.93 0.46
N ARG A 107 34.77 14.98 0.60
CA ARG A 107 34.75 15.87 1.78
C ARG A 107 33.87 15.30 2.91
N LEU A 108 34.27 14.13 3.40
CA LEU A 108 33.50 13.33 4.38
C LEU A 108 33.18 14.08 5.68
N ASP A 109 34.16 14.80 6.25
CA ASP A 109 33.98 15.48 7.54
C ASP A 109 33.00 16.67 7.47
N GLU A 110 32.93 17.34 6.31
CA GLU A 110 31.92 18.39 6.08
C GLU A 110 30.53 17.76 5.92
N LEU A 111 30.41 16.66 5.17
CA LEU A 111 29.14 15.93 5.01
C LEU A 111 28.61 15.43 6.36
N ARG A 112 29.48 14.87 7.21
CA ARG A 112 29.11 14.49 8.59
C ARG A 112 28.55 15.67 9.36
N ARG A 113 29.27 16.78 9.40
CA ARG A 113 28.83 17.98 10.12
C ARG A 113 27.49 18.50 9.61
N ARG A 114 27.25 18.47 8.30
CA ARG A 114 26.00 18.91 7.69
C ARG A 114 24.83 17.96 7.94
N ALA A 115 25.05 16.65 7.85
CA ALA A 115 24.03 15.65 8.15
C ALA A 115 23.64 15.66 9.65
N ASP A 116 24.59 15.97 10.52
CA ASP A 116 24.37 16.07 11.97
C ASP A 116 23.84 17.46 12.39
N ALA A 117 23.97 18.46 11.51
CA ALA A 117 23.44 19.79 11.74
C ALA A 117 21.92 19.81 11.49
N GLY A 118 21.21 20.54 12.35
CA GLY A 118 19.80 20.87 12.14
C GLY A 118 19.65 22.05 11.19
N ASP A 119 20.30 21.99 10.01
CA ASP A 119 20.02 22.90 8.90
C ASP A 119 18.57 22.69 8.44
N SER A 120 18.08 23.43 7.42
CA SER A 120 16.75 23.15 6.86
C SER A 120 16.60 21.65 6.52
N ASP A 121 15.39 21.10 6.68
CA ASP A 121 15.16 19.66 6.48
C ASP A 121 15.69 19.17 5.12
N ASP A 122 15.56 19.98 4.06
CA ASP A 122 16.08 19.71 2.71
C ASP A 122 17.62 19.62 2.67
N ALA A 123 18.33 20.55 3.31
CA ALA A 123 19.79 20.57 3.31
C ALA A 123 20.38 19.39 4.08
N ARG A 124 19.73 19.03 5.19
CA ARG A 124 20.06 17.84 5.98
C ARG A 124 19.83 16.57 5.18
N GLU A 125 18.71 16.48 4.46
CA GLU A 125 18.36 15.33 3.61
C GLU A 125 19.43 15.08 2.53
N ALA A 126 19.82 16.13 1.81
CA ALA A 126 20.87 16.05 0.79
C ALA A 126 22.23 15.62 1.36
N ALA A 127 22.61 16.15 2.54
CA ALA A 127 23.84 15.79 3.21
C ALA A 127 23.82 14.33 3.70
N CYS A 128 22.70 13.85 4.22
CA CYS A 128 22.49 12.44 4.61
C CYS A 128 22.67 11.49 3.42
N ASP A 129 22.04 11.77 2.27
CA ASP A 129 22.16 10.95 1.06
C ASP A 129 23.62 10.88 0.57
N ALA A 130 24.27 12.03 0.41
CA ALA A 130 25.65 12.11 -0.03
C ALA A 130 26.61 11.40 0.95
N LEU A 131 26.40 11.56 2.26
CA LEU A 131 27.21 10.91 3.28
C LEU A 131 27.01 9.39 3.26
N ALA A 132 25.78 8.91 3.19
CA ALA A 132 25.48 7.48 3.13
C ALA A 132 26.15 6.81 1.92
N ARG A 133 26.11 7.46 0.74
CA ARG A 133 26.82 6.97 -0.46
C ARG A 133 28.32 6.91 -0.26
N MET A 134 28.93 7.96 0.29
CA MET A 134 30.38 7.99 0.53
C MET A 134 30.82 6.93 1.54
N LEU A 135 30.05 6.75 2.62
CA LEU A 135 30.32 5.71 3.61
C LEU A 135 30.17 4.31 2.99
N ALA A 136 29.24 4.13 2.07
CA ALA A 136 29.09 2.88 1.34
C ALA A 136 30.26 2.59 0.40
N GLU A 137 30.73 3.60 -0.34
CA GLU A 137 31.94 3.50 -1.19
C GLU A 137 33.20 3.15 -0.37
N GLN A 138 33.25 3.57 0.90
CA GLN A 138 34.35 3.28 1.82
C GLN A 138 34.16 2.00 2.66
N ASP A 139 33.07 1.25 2.46
CA ASP A 139 32.66 0.08 3.27
C ASP A 139 32.62 0.38 4.79
N CYS A 140 32.22 1.60 5.16
CA CYS A 140 32.07 2.06 6.54
C CYS A 140 30.77 1.56 7.19
N VAL A 141 30.62 0.23 7.28
CA VAL A 141 29.40 -0.46 7.74
C VAL A 141 28.94 -0.02 9.14
N GLU A 142 29.86 0.15 10.08
CA GLU A 142 29.50 0.51 11.46
C GLU A 142 28.94 1.93 11.58
N GLU A 143 29.45 2.87 10.80
CA GLU A 143 28.92 4.24 10.78
C GLU A 143 27.57 4.30 10.07
N LEU A 144 27.42 3.57 8.96
CA LEU A 144 26.13 3.42 8.29
C LEU A 144 25.07 2.82 9.23
N ARG A 145 25.44 1.80 10.02
CA ARG A 145 24.54 1.20 11.01
C ARG A 145 24.13 2.19 12.09
N ALA A 146 25.10 2.90 12.68
CA ALA A 146 24.82 3.90 13.70
C ALA A 146 23.88 5.01 13.19
N ARG A 147 24.06 5.46 11.93
CA ARG A 147 23.18 6.46 11.30
C ARG A 147 21.78 5.90 10.99
N ALA A 148 21.70 4.69 10.47
CA ALA A 148 20.43 4.02 10.20
C ALA A 148 19.59 3.82 11.48
N ASP A 149 20.26 3.47 12.59
CA ASP A 149 19.64 3.34 13.92
C ASP A 149 19.19 4.68 14.50
N ALA A 150 19.88 5.78 14.13
CA ALA A 150 19.46 7.14 14.46
C ALA A 150 18.28 7.65 13.61
N GLY A 151 17.85 6.88 12.60
CA GLY A 151 16.68 7.18 11.76
C GLY A 151 17.01 7.63 10.33
N ASP A 152 18.28 7.68 9.93
CA ASP A 152 18.69 8.05 8.57
C ASP A 152 18.29 6.96 7.56
N SER A 153 17.33 7.28 6.68
CA SER A 153 16.82 6.34 5.66
C SER A 153 17.84 6.04 4.57
N TYR A 154 18.67 7.01 4.18
CA TYR A 154 19.70 6.78 3.15
C TYR A 154 20.79 5.86 3.67
N ALA A 155 21.21 6.06 4.94
CA ALA A 155 22.16 5.16 5.58
C ALA A 155 21.61 3.74 5.69
N ARG A 156 20.33 3.58 6.03
CA ARG A 156 19.64 2.28 6.05
C ARG A 156 19.67 1.60 4.69
N ASP A 157 19.29 2.31 3.62
CA ASP A 157 19.20 1.73 2.28
C ASP A 157 20.59 1.36 1.74
N CYS A 158 21.58 2.22 1.93
CA CYS A 158 22.97 1.94 1.55
C CYS A 158 23.54 0.74 2.34
N LEU A 159 23.27 0.65 3.64
CA LEU A 159 23.70 -0.48 4.46
C LEU A 159 23.08 -1.79 3.97
N ILE A 160 21.77 -1.82 3.72
CA ILE A 160 21.10 -3.00 3.21
C ILE A 160 21.68 -3.40 1.86
N PHE A 161 21.89 -2.44 0.96
CA PHE A 161 22.49 -2.69 -0.36
C PHE A 161 23.88 -3.32 -0.25
N LEU A 162 24.77 -2.76 0.57
CA LEU A 162 26.10 -3.33 0.80
C LEU A 162 26.04 -4.74 1.41
N LEU A 163 25.14 -4.96 2.37
CA LEU A 163 24.94 -6.27 2.98
C LEU A 163 24.43 -7.29 1.96
N GLN A 164 23.58 -6.89 1.01
CA GLN A 164 23.11 -7.74 -0.08
C GLN A 164 24.20 -8.16 -1.07
N GLU A 165 25.36 -7.50 -1.10
CA GLU A 165 26.51 -7.96 -1.89
C GLU A 165 27.36 -8.99 -1.15
N ARG A 166 27.16 -9.13 0.18
CA ARG A 166 27.89 -10.11 1.00
C ARG A 166 27.38 -11.53 0.77
N SER A 167 28.20 -12.51 1.14
CA SER A 167 27.82 -13.91 1.02
C SER A 167 26.68 -14.25 1.98
N THR A 168 25.81 -15.19 1.59
CA THR A 168 24.72 -15.67 2.46
C THR A 168 25.22 -16.26 3.77
N GLY A 169 26.45 -16.79 3.79
CA GLY A 169 27.11 -17.27 5.01
C GLY A 169 27.42 -16.14 5.99
N ASP A 170 27.99 -15.04 5.50
CA ASP A 170 28.33 -13.87 6.33
C ASP A 170 27.06 -13.22 6.90
N LEU A 171 26.01 -13.10 6.06
CA LEU A 171 24.72 -12.58 6.51
C LEU A 171 24.10 -13.43 7.60
N ARG A 172 24.19 -14.76 7.52
CA ARG A 172 23.68 -15.65 8.58
C ARG A 172 24.42 -15.44 9.90
N VAL A 173 25.73 -15.24 9.87
CA VAL A 173 26.51 -14.94 11.09
C VAL A 173 26.07 -13.59 11.70
N LEU A 174 25.87 -12.57 10.87
CA LEU A 174 25.37 -11.26 11.34
C LEU A 174 23.96 -11.38 11.93
N VAL A 175 23.08 -12.14 11.29
CA VAL A 175 21.73 -12.42 11.81
C VAL A 175 21.80 -13.20 13.12
N ASP A 176 22.68 -14.20 13.24
CA ASP A 176 22.87 -14.93 14.49
C ASP A 176 23.37 -14.03 15.63
N ASN A 177 24.06 -12.93 15.30
CA ASN A 177 24.48 -11.89 16.24
C ASN A 177 23.39 -10.84 16.56
N GLY A 178 22.20 -10.97 15.97
CA GLY A 178 21.07 -10.06 16.20
C GLY A 178 20.96 -8.88 15.24
N ASP A 179 21.76 -8.84 14.17
CA ASP A 179 21.72 -7.74 13.19
C ASP A 179 20.39 -7.74 12.42
N THR A 180 19.66 -6.62 12.49
CA THR A 180 18.35 -6.42 11.86
C THR A 180 18.47 -6.08 10.37
N TYR A 181 19.48 -5.31 9.98
CA TYR A 181 19.74 -4.96 8.57
C TYR A 181 20.22 -6.17 7.78
N ALA A 182 21.04 -7.03 8.39
CA ALA A 182 21.45 -8.30 7.79
C ALA A 182 20.25 -9.24 7.60
N ALA A 183 19.26 -9.22 8.50
CA ALA A 183 18.04 -10.02 8.36
C ALA A 183 17.23 -9.57 7.14
N VAL A 184 17.07 -8.25 6.95
CA VAL A 184 16.40 -7.67 5.77
C VAL A 184 17.17 -7.98 4.49
N ALA A 185 18.50 -7.78 4.48
CA ALA A 185 19.34 -8.08 3.32
C ALA A 185 19.27 -9.56 2.93
N LEU A 186 19.33 -10.47 3.91
CA LEU A 186 19.21 -11.91 3.68
C LEU A 186 17.83 -12.29 3.16
N ALA A 187 16.75 -11.74 3.73
CA ALA A 187 15.39 -12.00 3.25
C ALA A 187 15.24 -11.61 1.78
N ARG A 188 15.69 -10.41 1.38
CA ARG A 188 15.68 -9.96 -0.01
C ARG A 188 16.56 -10.80 -0.94
N GLN A 189 17.72 -11.27 -0.48
CA GLN A 189 18.55 -12.20 -1.27
C GLN A 189 17.85 -13.55 -1.51
N LEU A 190 17.10 -14.04 -0.51
CA LEU A 190 16.38 -15.31 -0.57
C LEU A 190 15.07 -15.19 -1.39
N GLU A 191 14.52 -13.99 -1.55
CA GLU A 191 13.32 -13.64 -2.32
C GLU A 191 13.50 -13.75 -3.85
N ASN A 192 14.28 -14.75 -4.27
CA ASN A 192 14.34 -15.21 -5.65
C ASN A 192 13.08 -16.06 -5.95
N PRO A 193 12.50 -16.05 -7.16
CA PRO A 193 11.22 -16.71 -7.49
C PRO A 193 11.18 -18.24 -7.33
N ARG A 194 12.25 -18.86 -6.82
CA ARG A 194 12.37 -20.30 -6.56
C ARG A 194 12.49 -20.63 -5.06
N SER A 195 12.46 -19.64 -4.16
CA SER A 195 12.91 -19.78 -2.77
C SER A 195 11.96 -19.21 -1.69
N ASP A 196 10.65 -19.08 -1.95
CA ASP A 196 9.65 -18.71 -0.91
C ASP A 196 9.72 -19.60 0.34
N ARG A 197 10.06 -20.88 0.16
CA ARG A 197 10.27 -21.81 1.27
C ARG A 197 11.47 -21.45 2.14
N GLU A 198 12.54 -20.91 1.55
CA GLU A 198 13.74 -20.53 2.28
C GLU A 198 13.52 -19.26 3.09
N VAL A 199 12.84 -18.26 2.51
CA VAL A 199 12.42 -17.04 3.24
C VAL A 199 11.47 -17.42 4.38
N SER A 200 10.50 -18.29 4.13
CA SER A 200 9.56 -18.74 5.16
C SER A 200 10.26 -19.49 6.29
N ALA A 201 11.17 -20.42 5.97
CA ALA A 201 11.95 -21.15 6.97
C ALA A 201 12.88 -20.22 7.76
N PHE A 202 13.42 -19.19 7.11
CA PHE A 202 14.22 -18.17 7.79
C PHE A 202 13.39 -17.36 8.79
N ILE A 203 12.20 -16.88 8.39
CA ILE A 203 11.28 -16.15 9.27
C ILE A 203 10.82 -17.04 10.43
N ASP A 204 10.51 -18.31 10.16
CA ASP A 204 10.12 -19.29 11.19
C ASP A 204 11.26 -19.50 12.20
N LEU A 205 12.51 -19.62 11.74
CA LEU A 205 13.68 -19.73 12.63
C LEU A 205 13.85 -18.51 13.53
N LEU A 206 13.66 -17.29 13.01
CA LEU A 206 13.69 -16.06 13.82
C LEU A 206 12.57 -16.06 14.87
N ALA A 207 11.39 -16.57 14.51
CA ALA A 207 10.27 -16.70 15.42
C ALA A 207 10.54 -17.70 16.54
N GLU A 208 11.11 -18.86 16.22
CA GLU A 208 11.50 -19.88 17.19
C GLU A 208 12.54 -19.39 18.19
N ARG A 209 13.46 -18.53 17.74
CA ARG A 209 14.48 -17.89 18.60
C ARG A 209 13.94 -16.72 19.42
N GLY A 210 12.74 -16.22 19.12
CA GLY A 210 12.18 -15.02 19.75
C GLY A 210 12.88 -13.73 19.33
N SER A 211 13.48 -13.68 18.13
CA SER A 211 14.19 -12.52 17.60
C SER A 211 13.23 -11.39 17.19
N ILE A 212 12.62 -10.72 18.17
CA ILE A 212 11.58 -9.70 17.97
C ILE A 212 12.05 -8.55 17.07
N ASP A 213 13.25 -8.03 17.27
CA ASP A 213 13.71 -6.85 16.53
C ASP A 213 14.01 -7.17 15.05
N GLN A 214 14.54 -8.36 14.78
CA GLN A 214 14.78 -8.84 13.42
C GLN A 214 13.46 -9.14 12.70
N LEU A 215 12.50 -9.75 13.39
CA LEU A 215 11.15 -9.94 12.83
C LEU A 215 10.45 -8.60 12.59
N ARG A 216 10.60 -7.62 13.48
CA ARG A 216 10.06 -6.27 13.32
C ARG A 216 10.62 -5.60 12.08
N ALA A 217 11.93 -5.70 11.84
CA ALA A 217 12.57 -5.18 10.63
C ALA A 217 12.02 -5.84 9.35
N LEU A 218 11.64 -7.12 9.42
CA LEU A 218 11.08 -7.87 8.29
C LEU A 218 9.57 -7.66 8.06
N VAL A 219 8.87 -6.94 8.95
CA VAL A 219 7.44 -6.66 8.77
C VAL A 219 7.22 -6.01 7.42
N GLY A 220 7.95 -4.95 7.06
CA GLY A 220 7.79 -4.26 5.77
C GLY A 220 7.89 -5.19 4.55
N GLU A 221 8.76 -6.19 4.62
CA GLU A 221 9.09 -7.11 3.53
C GLU A 221 8.12 -8.29 3.42
N SER A 222 7.56 -8.80 4.53
CA SER A 222 6.78 -10.05 4.52
C SER A 222 5.56 -10.05 5.44
N ASP A 223 4.41 -10.47 4.91
CA ASP A 223 3.20 -10.71 5.72
C ASP A 223 3.40 -11.84 6.73
N LEU A 224 4.23 -12.83 6.39
CA LEU A 224 4.57 -13.94 7.30
C LEU A 224 5.36 -13.43 8.51
N ALA A 225 6.28 -12.48 8.31
CA ALA A 225 7.02 -11.88 9.42
C ALA A 225 6.08 -11.13 10.37
N ALA A 226 5.13 -10.35 9.83
CA ALA A 226 4.09 -9.70 10.63
C ALA A 226 3.25 -10.72 11.42
N TYR A 227 2.83 -11.80 10.76
CA TYR A 227 2.08 -12.88 11.41
C TYR A 227 2.87 -13.58 12.53
N ARG A 228 4.15 -13.90 12.30
CA ARG A 228 4.98 -14.55 13.33
C ARG A 228 5.28 -13.63 14.50
N LEU A 229 5.56 -12.36 14.23
CA LEU A 229 5.81 -11.36 15.27
C LEU A 229 4.57 -11.14 16.15
N THR A 230 3.40 -11.00 15.52
CA THR A 230 2.15 -10.83 16.27
C THR A 230 1.81 -12.06 17.09
N ARG A 231 2.01 -13.27 16.56
CA ARG A 231 1.85 -14.50 17.35
C ARG A 231 2.78 -14.54 18.57
N LEU A 232 4.05 -14.17 18.42
CA LEU A 232 4.98 -14.08 19.54
C LEU A 232 4.53 -13.08 20.61
N PHE A 233 4.02 -11.91 20.19
CA PHE A 233 3.47 -10.93 21.13
C PHE A 233 2.23 -11.48 21.84
N THR A 234 1.32 -12.14 21.14
CA THR A 234 0.14 -12.77 21.73
C THR A 234 0.51 -13.85 22.75
N ASP A 235 1.47 -14.72 22.41
CA ASP A 235 1.97 -15.78 23.31
C ASP A 235 2.63 -15.19 24.58
N GLN A 236 3.22 -14.00 24.48
CA GLN A 236 3.79 -13.24 25.61
C GLN A 236 2.75 -12.39 26.36
N GLY A 237 1.48 -12.36 25.93
CA GLY A 237 0.43 -11.51 26.50
C GLY A 237 0.53 -10.02 26.12
N ARG A 238 1.40 -9.66 25.18
CA ARG A 238 1.65 -8.29 24.71
C ARG A 238 0.70 -7.91 23.57
N ILE A 239 -0.60 -7.97 23.85
CA ILE A 239 -1.64 -7.81 22.83
C ILE A 239 -1.58 -6.45 22.12
N ASP A 240 -1.32 -5.37 22.86
CA ASP A 240 -1.28 -4.03 22.27
C ASP A 240 -0.09 -3.86 21.29
N ASP A 241 1.03 -4.54 21.54
CA ASP A 241 2.16 -4.57 20.61
C ASP A 241 1.83 -5.36 19.34
N ALA A 242 1.09 -6.47 19.47
CA ALA A 242 0.58 -7.20 18.31
C ALA A 242 -0.32 -6.30 17.46
N ILE A 243 -1.27 -5.58 18.10
CA ILE A 243 -2.19 -4.66 17.42
C ILE A 243 -1.42 -3.58 16.67
N ALA A 244 -0.40 -2.99 17.32
CA ALA A 244 0.42 -1.95 16.72
C ALA A 244 1.11 -2.40 15.42
N VAL A 245 1.52 -3.68 15.32
CA VAL A 245 2.12 -4.22 14.09
C VAL A 245 1.13 -4.19 12.92
N TRP A 246 -0.12 -4.63 13.12
CA TRP A 246 -1.11 -4.63 12.05
C TRP A 246 -1.64 -3.23 11.75
N VAL A 247 -1.75 -2.34 12.74
CA VAL A 247 -2.11 -0.92 12.52
C VAL A 247 -1.10 -0.26 11.58
N ALA A 248 0.20 -0.33 11.91
CA ALA A 248 1.25 0.25 11.07
C ALA A 248 1.24 -0.32 9.64
N ARG A 249 0.94 -1.61 9.49
CA ARG A 249 0.85 -2.26 8.18
C ARG A 249 -0.35 -1.77 7.35
N THR A 250 -1.51 -1.61 7.98
CA THR A 250 -2.70 -1.07 7.31
C THR A 250 -2.49 0.38 6.90
N GLU A 251 -1.83 1.19 7.72
CA GLU A 251 -1.52 2.59 7.39
C GLU A 251 -0.53 2.70 6.22
N ALA A 252 0.46 1.80 6.15
CA ALA A 252 1.41 1.75 5.05
C ALA A 252 0.81 1.23 3.72
N ARG A 253 -0.28 0.47 3.78
CA ARG A 253 -0.93 -0.15 2.62
C ARG A 253 -2.46 -0.01 2.71
N PRO A 254 -3.01 1.20 2.51
CA PRO A 254 -4.44 1.45 2.66
C PRO A 254 -5.29 0.68 1.64
N ASP A 255 -4.73 0.36 0.47
CA ASP A 255 -5.41 -0.39 -0.59
C ASP A 255 -5.36 -1.92 -0.39
N ASP A 256 -4.54 -2.41 0.55
CA ASP A 256 -4.42 -3.84 0.84
C ASP A 256 -5.40 -4.25 1.94
N HIS A 257 -6.26 -5.20 1.59
CA HIS A 257 -7.30 -5.71 2.46
C HIS A 257 -6.81 -6.74 3.47
N ALA A 258 -5.69 -7.42 3.21
CA ALA A 258 -5.20 -8.50 4.08
C ALA A 258 -4.78 -8.00 5.48
N PRO A 259 -4.02 -6.89 5.62
CA PRO A 259 -3.68 -6.31 6.92
C PRO A 259 -4.92 -5.84 7.70
N ALA A 260 -5.88 -5.20 7.01
CA ALA A 260 -7.12 -4.72 7.62
C ALA A 260 -7.97 -5.87 8.18
N TYR A 261 -8.11 -6.97 7.42
CA TYR A 261 -8.77 -8.19 7.91
C TYR A 261 -8.10 -8.74 9.17
N ARG A 262 -6.77 -8.87 9.18
CA ARG A 262 -6.01 -9.40 10.33
C ARG A 262 -6.13 -8.52 11.57
N LEU A 263 -6.09 -7.21 11.39
CA LEU A 263 -6.30 -6.26 12.47
C LEU A 263 -7.70 -6.41 13.07
N ALA A 264 -8.75 -6.45 12.24
CA ALA A 264 -10.13 -6.60 12.69
C ALA A 264 -10.37 -7.93 13.44
N GLU A 265 -9.80 -9.03 12.94
CA GLU A 265 -9.84 -10.35 13.59
C GLU A 265 -9.20 -10.29 14.99
N MET A 266 -8.01 -9.71 15.10
CA MET A 266 -7.29 -9.65 16.38
C MET A 266 -7.94 -8.69 17.38
N LEU A 267 -8.49 -7.56 16.92
CA LEU A 267 -9.28 -6.66 17.77
C LEU A 267 -10.51 -7.39 18.35
N ALA A 268 -11.17 -8.22 17.54
CA ALA A 268 -12.33 -8.99 17.97
C ALA A 268 -11.97 -10.09 18.97
N GLU A 269 -10.95 -10.90 18.67
CA GLU A 269 -10.46 -11.98 19.54
C GLU A 269 -10.04 -11.49 20.92
N HIS A 270 -9.52 -10.26 21.01
CA HIS A 270 -9.05 -9.65 22.26
C HIS A 270 -10.02 -8.61 22.85
N GLY A 271 -11.27 -8.57 22.37
CA GLY A 271 -12.35 -7.77 22.95
C GLY A 271 -12.12 -6.25 22.89
N ARG A 272 -11.34 -5.75 21.92
CA ARG A 272 -11.07 -4.31 21.71
C ARG A 272 -12.20 -3.64 20.92
N ILE A 273 -13.41 -3.70 21.47
CA ILE A 273 -14.65 -3.27 20.79
C ILE A 273 -14.61 -1.79 20.40
N ASP A 274 -14.08 -0.91 21.25
CA ASP A 274 -14.03 0.53 20.95
C ASP A 274 -13.12 0.86 19.77
N GLN A 275 -11.98 0.17 19.64
CA GLN A 275 -11.09 0.31 18.49
C GLN A 275 -11.73 -0.26 17.21
N LEU A 276 -12.46 -1.38 17.35
CA LEU A 276 -13.19 -1.98 16.25
C LEU A 276 -14.33 -1.07 15.77
N ARG A 277 -15.05 -0.41 16.68
CA ARG A 277 -16.06 0.61 16.38
C ARG A 277 -15.47 1.81 15.65
N ALA A 278 -14.38 2.38 16.16
CA ALA A 278 -13.73 3.51 15.50
C ALA A 278 -13.29 3.19 14.06
N ARG A 279 -12.86 1.95 13.80
CA ARG A 279 -12.55 1.49 12.44
C ARG A 279 -13.79 1.27 11.58
N ALA A 280 -14.86 0.71 12.15
CA ALA A 280 -16.14 0.57 11.45
C ALA A 280 -16.70 1.95 11.05
N ASP A 281 -16.60 2.95 11.94
CA ASP A 281 -16.99 4.34 11.67
C ASP A 281 -16.14 4.99 10.56
N ALA A 282 -14.90 4.54 10.39
CA ALA A 282 -14.01 4.91 9.29
C ALA A 282 -14.28 4.09 8.00
N ASP A 283 -15.39 3.36 7.94
CA ASP A 283 -15.84 2.53 6.82
C ASP A 283 -14.94 1.31 6.51
N ASP A 284 -14.21 0.80 7.51
CA ASP A 284 -13.50 -0.48 7.41
C ASP A 284 -14.49 -1.65 7.40
N VAL A 285 -14.69 -2.23 6.22
CA VAL A 285 -15.60 -3.36 5.96
C VAL A 285 -15.32 -4.56 6.88
N TYR A 286 -14.05 -4.87 7.15
CA TYR A 286 -13.70 -6.02 8.01
C TYR A 286 -13.99 -5.73 9.48
N ALA A 287 -13.79 -4.49 9.91
CA ALA A 287 -14.15 -4.05 11.25
C ALA A 287 -15.67 -4.10 11.47
N VAL A 288 -16.45 -3.62 10.50
CA VAL A 288 -17.93 -3.74 10.50
C VAL A 288 -18.33 -5.20 10.68
N PHE A 289 -17.78 -6.11 9.87
CA PHE A 289 -18.14 -7.52 9.91
C PHE A 289 -17.83 -8.19 11.26
N ARG A 290 -16.63 -7.93 11.80
CA ARG A 290 -16.24 -8.50 13.10
C ARG A 290 -17.05 -7.92 14.24
N LEU A 291 -17.41 -6.63 14.18
CA LEU A 291 -18.24 -5.99 15.19
C LEU A 291 -19.67 -6.55 15.15
N VAL A 292 -20.22 -6.76 13.97
CA VAL A 292 -21.53 -7.42 13.76
C VAL A 292 -21.56 -8.82 14.37
N ASP A 293 -20.53 -9.63 14.11
CA ASP A 293 -20.44 -10.99 14.66
C ASP A 293 -20.41 -10.95 16.20
N LEU A 294 -19.59 -10.08 16.79
CA LEU A 294 -19.51 -9.90 18.24
C LEU A 294 -20.80 -9.38 18.89
N LEU A 295 -21.50 -8.45 18.22
CA LEU A 295 -22.79 -7.95 18.69
C LEU A 295 -23.88 -9.02 18.62
N ALA A 296 -23.89 -9.84 17.57
CA ALA A 296 -24.80 -10.98 17.44
C ALA A 296 -24.55 -12.02 18.54
N GLU A 297 -23.28 -12.35 18.82
CA GLU A 297 -22.90 -13.24 19.94
C GLU A 297 -23.33 -12.69 21.30
N GLN A 298 -23.28 -11.37 21.49
CA GLN A 298 -23.74 -10.68 22.70
C GLN A 298 -25.27 -10.46 22.76
N ARG A 299 -26.03 -10.97 21.78
CA ARG A 299 -27.48 -10.77 21.63
C ARG A 299 -27.91 -9.30 21.47
N GLN A 300 -27.03 -8.46 20.94
CA GLN A 300 -27.31 -7.07 20.60
C GLN A 300 -27.62 -6.93 19.10
N VAL A 301 -28.57 -7.73 18.60
CA VAL A 301 -28.80 -7.90 17.15
C VAL A 301 -29.36 -6.63 16.50
N ASP A 302 -30.15 -5.83 17.22
CA ASP A 302 -30.64 -4.53 16.71
C ASP A 302 -29.51 -3.52 16.45
N GLU A 303 -28.47 -3.51 17.28
CA GLU A 303 -27.28 -2.68 17.07
C GLU A 303 -26.50 -3.17 15.84
N ALA A 304 -26.36 -4.49 15.68
CA ALA A 304 -25.72 -5.10 14.51
C ALA A 304 -26.47 -4.78 13.20
N ILE A 305 -27.80 -4.83 13.22
CA ILE A 305 -28.65 -4.45 12.08
C ILE A 305 -28.46 -2.98 11.74
N THR A 306 -28.48 -2.09 12.74
CA THR A 306 -28.29 -0.65 12.54
C THR A 306 -26.94 -0.34 11.92
N LEU A 307 -25.88 -1.02 12.39
CA LEU A 307 -24.53 -0.88 11.84
C LEU A 307 -24.45 -1.32 10.38
N LEU A 308 -25.03 -2.48 10.03
CA LEU A 308 -25.05 -2.94 8.64
C LEU A 308 -25.91 -2.07 7.70
N GLN A 309 -26.95 -1.43 8.23
CA GLN A 309 -27.74 -0.46 7.47
C GLN A 309 -26.94 0.81 7.16
N ALA A 310 -26.07 1.24 8.07
CA ALA A 310 -25.17 2.38 7.86
C ALA A 310 -24.04 2.08 6.86
N HIS A 311 -23.61 0.82 6.76
CA HIS A 311 -22.51 0.36 5.90
C HIS A 311 -22.96 -0.69 4.87
N PRO A 312 -23.60 -0.30 3.74
CA PRO A 312 -24.25 -1.20 2.79
C PRO A 312 -23.28 -2.00 1.88
N HIS A 313 -22.09 -2.35 2.36
CA HIS A 313 -21.06 -3.11 1.62
C HIS A 313 -21.38 -4.60 1.48
N SER A 314 -22.29 -5.15 2.30
CA SER A 314 -22.68 -6.56 2.25
C SER A 314 -24.14 -6.78 2.67
N PRO A 315 -25.09 -6.58 1.75
CA PRO A 315 -26.52 -6.77 2.01
C PRO A 315 -26.85 -8.20 2.43
N ASP A 316 -26.06 -9.20 2.01
CA ASP A 316 -26.28 -10.61 2.34
C ASP A 316 -26.14 -10.91 3.84
N ARG A 317 -25.21 -10.23 4.54
CA ARG A 317 -25.03 -10.41 5.98
C ARG A 317 -26.18 -9.78 6.76
N LEU A 318 -26.69 -8.64 6.31
CA LEU A 318 -27.86 -7.97 6.87
C LEU A 318 -29.12 -8.81 6.67
N VAL A 319 -29.32 -9.33 5.46
CA VAL A 319 -30.43 -10.25 5.15
C VAL A 319 -30.38 -11.47 6.05
N LYS A 320 -29.22 -12.11 6.23
CA LYS A 320 -29.08 -13.26 7.11
C LYS A 320 -29.50 -12.96 8.55
N LEU A 321 -29.02 -11.86 9.13
CA LEU A 321 -29.38 -11.47 10.51
C LEU A 321 -30.87 -11.13 10.66
N LEU A 322 -31.46 -10.47 9.66
CA LEU A 322 -32.89 -10.17 9.68
C LEU A 322 -33.75 -11.44 9.59
N LEU A 323 -33.31 -12.43 8.82
CA LEU A 323 -33.98 -13.74 8.74
C LEU A 323 -33.85 -14.53 10.05
N ASP A 324 -32.67 -14.52 10.69
CA ASP A 324 -32.44 -15.20 11.96
C ASP A 324 -33.32 -14.60 13.10
N GLU A 325 -33.67 -13.32 13.02
CA GLU A 325 -34.58 -12.61 13.95
C GLU A 325 -36.06 -12.57 13.50
N ASP A 326 -36.46 -13.35 12.49
CA ASP A 326 -37.84 -13.41 11.95
C ASP A 326 -38.36 -12.06 11.38
N ARG A 327 -37.46 -11.15 11.01
CA ARG A 327 -37.76 -9.84 10.38
C ARG A 327 -37.78 -9.96 8.86
N ILE A 328 -38.65 -10.84 8.36
CA ILE A 328 -38.68 -11.26 6.94
C ILE A 328 -38.96 -10.09 5.98
N ASP A 329 -39.89 -9.19 6.32
CA ASP A 329 -40.23 -8.04 5.49
C ASP A 329 -39.03 -7.10 5.26
N ASP A 330 -38.27 -6.84 6.32
CA ASP A 330 -37.06 -6.00 6.27
C ASP A 330 -35.97 -6.68 5.43
N ALA A 331 -35.79 -7.99 5.57
CA ALA A 331 -34.83 -8.77 4.80
C ALA A 331 -35.14 -8.70 3.28
N VAL A 332 -36.42 -8.84 2.92
CA VAL A 332 -36.88 -8.71 1.52
C VAL A 332 -36.67 -7.27 1.00
N ALA A 333 -36.92 -6.26 1.82
CA ALA A 333 -36.70 -4.86 1.44
C ALA A 333 -35.22 -4.56 1.14
N VAL A 334 -34.30 -5.01 2.00
CA VAL A 334 -32.85 -4.89 1.80
C VAL A 334 -32.41 -5.59 0.52
N ARG A 335 -32.89 -6.81 0.27
CA ARG A 335 -32.53 -7.55 -0.94
C ARG A 335 -33.03 -6.87 -2.22
N ARG A 336 -34.27 -6.36 -2.22
CA ARG A 336 -34.80 -5.59 -3.36
C ARG A 336 -34.00 -4.31 -3.61
N ALA A 337 -33.54 -3.64 -2.57
CA ALA A 337 -32.67 -2.47 -2.70
C ALA A 337 -31.32 -2.84 -3.34
N ALA A 338 -30.71 -3.95 -2.92
CA ALA A 338 -29.46 -4.47 -3.47
C ALA A 338 -29.59 -4.93 -4.94
N ALA A 339 -30.70 -5.58 -5.33
CA ALA A 339 -30.95 -6.08 -6.69
C ALA A 339 -31.06 -4.96 -7.76
N ARG A 340 -31.28 -3.71 -7.34
CA ARG A 340 -31.25 -2.55 -8.23
C ARG A 340 -29.82 -2.24 -8.73
N VAL A 341 -28.79 -2.71 -8.03
CA VAL A 341 -27.39 -2.61 -8.45
C VAL A 341 -27.05 -3.73 -9.47
N PRO A 342 -26.50 -3.44 -10.66
CA PRO A 342 -26.21 -4.45 -11.67
C PRO A 342 -25.01 -5.35 -11.29
N GLY A 343 -25.19 -6.67 -11.18
CA GLY A 343 -24.07 -7.62 -11.10
C GLY A 343 -24.29 -8.94 -10.34
N ALA A 344 -25.23 -9.01 -9.39
CA ALA A 344 -25.40 -10.17 -8.49
C ALA A 344 -26.82 -10.79 -8.51
N ARG A 345 -27.56 -10.60 -9.60
CA ARG A 345 -29.04 -10.74 -9.62
C ARG A 345 -29.58 -12.17 -9.49
N GLU A 346 -28.91 -13.19 -10.01
CA GLU A 346 -29.57 -14.50 -10.18
C GLU A 346 -29.32 -15.48 -9.02
N SER A 347 -28.08 -15.58 -8.51
CA SER A 347 -27.75 -16.57 -7.47
C SER A 347 -28.28 -16.17 -6.09
N SER A 348 -28.28 -14.88 -5.78
CA SER A 348 -28.72 -14.38 -4.47
C SER A 348 -30.25 -14.43 -4.35
N ASP A 349 -30.99 -14.03 -5.39
CA ASP A 349 -32.46 -14.07 -5.38
C ASP A 349 -33.00 -15.51 -5.32
N GLN A 350 -32.28 -16.47 -5.91
CA GLN A 350 -32.58 -17.90 -5.75
C GLN A 350 -32.42 -18.39 -4.30
N GLN A 351 -31.34 -17.97 -3.61
CA GLN A 351 -31.14 -18.32 -2.20
C GLN A 351 -32.24 -17.73 -1.32
N MET A 352 -32.64 -16.47 -1.57
CA MET A 352 -33.72 -15.82 -0.81
C MET A 352 -35.08 -16.48 -1.06
N ALA A 353 -35.41 -16.76 -2.32
CA ALA A 353 -36.65 -17.45 -2.68
C ALA A 353 -36.75 -18.83 -2.02
N ARG A 354 -35.62 -19.53 -1.92
CA ARG A 354 -35.53 -20.81 -1.23
C ARG A 354 -35.75 -20.70 0.27
N VAL A 355 -35.09 -19.74 0.94
CA VAL A 355 -35.26 -19.53 2.38
C VAL A 355 -36.69 -19.12 2.73
N LEU A 356 -37.31 -18.24 1.94
CA LEU A 356 -38.73 -17.84 2.14
C LEU A 356 -39.68 -19.04 2.00
N ALA A 357 -39.43 -19.94 1.04
CA ALA A 357 -40.23 -21.15 0.85
C ALA A 357 -40.02 -22.19 1.96
N GLU A 358 -38.79 -22.34 2.47
CA GLU A 358 -38.45 -23.20 3.61
C GLU A 358 -39.13 -22.71 4.89
N LEU A 359 -39.13 -21.39 5.14
CA LEU A 359 -39.77 -20.77 6.32
C LEU A 359 -41.30 -20.66 6.20
N GLY A 360 -41.87 -20.77 5.00
CA GLY A 360 -43.32 -20.74 4.78
C GLY A 360 -43.92 -19.36 4.52
N HIS A 361 -43.11 -18.37 4.16
CA HIS A 361 -43.51 -16.97 3.92
C HIS A 361 -43.84 -16.75 2.43
N PHE A 362 -45.00 -17.26 2.02
CA PHE A 362 -45.34 -17.36 0.59
C PHE A 362 -45.88 -16.08 -0.04
N ASP A 363 -46.48 -15.19 0.75
CA ASP A 363 -46.96 -13.88 0.26
C ASP A 363 -45.75 -12.99 -0.10
N GLU A 364 -44.71 -13.02 0.73
CA GLU A 364 -43.44 -12.33 0.54
C GLU A 364 -42.64 -12.93 -0.62
N LEU A 365 -42.63 -14.27 -0.74
CA LEU A 365 -42.05 -15.00 -1.87
C LEU A 365 -42.70 -14.62 -3.20
N ARG A 366 -44.04 -14.57 -3.24
CA ARG A 366 -44.78 -14.11 -4.43
C ARG A 366 -44.45 -12.66 -4.75
N ALA A 367 -44.42 -11.79 -3.74
CA ALA A 367 -44.07 -10.40 -3.93
C ALA A 367 -42.60 -10.23 -4.40
N ALA A 368 -41.68 -11.09 -3.98
CA ALA A 368 -40.28 -11.07 -4.40
C ALA A 368 -40.12 -11.50 -5.87
N LEU A 369 -40.87 -12.51 -6.31
CA LEU A 369 -40.82 -13.05 -7.67
C LEU A 369 -41.74 -12.34 -8.68
N LYS A 370 -42.59 -11.41 -8.23
CA LYS A 370 -43.59 -10.70 -9.05
C LYS A 370 -43.04 -10.01 -10.31
N ASN A 371 -41.78 -9.58 -10.30
CA ASN A 371 -41.14 -8.88 -11.42
C ASN A 371 -40.16 -9.77 -12.22
N ASP A 372 -40.03 -11.04 -11.84
CA ASP A 372 -39.23 -12.02 -12.57
C ASP A 372 -40.09 -12.64 -13.66
N LEU A 373 -39.65 -12.53 -14.92
CA LEU A 373 -40.38 -13.04 -16.09
C LEU A 373 -40.69 -14.55 -16.00
N HIS A 374 -39.95 -15.29 -15.16
CA HIS A 374 -40.16 -16.72 -14.87
C HIS A 374 -40.40 -17.00 -13.37
N GLY A 375 -40.80 -15.98 -12.59
CA GLY A 375 -40.94 -16.07 -11.14
C GLY A 375 -41.93 -17.15 -10.69
N ASP A 376 -43.08 -17.23 -11.35
CA ASP A 376 -44.13 -18.20 -11.03
C ASP A 376 -43.71 -19.66 -11.33
N PHE A 377 -42.98 -19.89 -12.42
CA PHE A 377 -42.44 -21.23 -12.74
C PHE A 377 -41.35 -21.66 -11.74
N ARG A 378 -40.48 -20.72 -11.35
CA ARG A 378 -39.45 -20.96 -10.32
C ARG A 378 -40.07 -21.25 -8.97
N LEU A 379 -41.09 -20.49 -8.58
CA LEU A 379 -41.85 -20.71 -7.34
C LEU A 379 -42.41 -22.14 -7.31
N ALA A 380 -43.04 -22.56 -8.40
CA ALA A 380 -43.64 -23.88 -8.49
C ALA A 380 -42.61 -25.01 -8.36
N HIS A 381 -41.50 -24.91 -9.09
CA HIS A 381 -40.41 -25.88 -9.02
C HIS A 381 -39.77 -25.95 -7.63
N LEU A 382 -39.65 -24.82 -6.94
CA LEU A 382 -39.01 -24.73 -5.62
C LEU A 382 -39.91 -25.32 -4.52
N LEU A 383 -41.22 -25.07 -4.56
CA LEU A 383 -42.21 -25.71 -3.67
C LEU A 383 -42.28 -27.23 -3.86
N VAL A 384 -42.18 -27.69 -5.12
CA VAL A 384 -42.06 -29.10 -5.47
C VAL A 384 -40.80 -29.73 -4.88
N GLN A 385 -39.63 -29.10 -5.04
CA GLN A 385 -38.37 -29.61 -4.50
C GLN A 385 -38.36 -29.70 -2.97
N LEU A 386 -39.07 -28.80 -2.29
CA LEU A 386 -39.22 -28.81 -0.84
C LEU A 386 -40.31 -29.78 -0.34
N GLY A 387 -41.03 -30.46 -1.25
CA GLY A 387 -42.12 -31.39 -0.91
C GLY A 387 -43.39 -30.68 -0.43
N ARG A 388 -43.52 -29.37 -0.64
CA ARG A 388 -44.65 -28.54 -0.20
C ARG A 388 -45.66 -28.27 -1.31
N VAL A 389 -46.00 -29.31 -2.07
CA VAL A 389 -46.85 -29.23 -3.28
C VAL A 389 -48.27 -28.74 -2.96
N GLU A 390 -48.78 -29.01 -1.75
CA GLU A 390 -50.11 -28.55 -1.32
C GLU A 390 -50.25 -27.02 -1.30
N GLU A 391 -49.14 -26.30 -1.17
CA GLU A 391 -49.13 -24.84 -1.08
C GLU A 391 -49.16 -24.15 -2.44
N LEU A 392 -48.96 -24.89 -3.53
CA LEU A 392 -49.21 -24.40 -4.91
C LEU A 392 -50.65 -23.90 -5.09
N ARG A 393 -51.61 -24.40 -4.27
CA ARG A 393 -53.01 -23.94 -4.29
C ARG A 393 -53.17 -22.45 -3.97
N PHE A 394 -52.19 -21.84 -3.29
CA PHE A 394 -52.19 -20.42 -2.97
C PHE A 394 -51.65 -19.55 -4.12
N PHE A 395 -51.15 -20.17 -5.20
CA PHE A 395 -50.55 -19.52 -6.38
C PHE A 395 -51.21 -19.98 -7.69
N PRO A 396 -52.42 -19.49 -8.02
CA PRO A 396 -53.19 -19.97 -9.17
C PRO A 396 -52.56 -19.68 -10.54
N ASP A 397 -51.59 -18.76 -10.59
CA ASP A 397 -50.88 -18.38 -11.83
C ASP A 397 -49.78 -19.39 -12.22
N THR A 398 -49.47 -20.39 -11.37
CA THR A 398 -48.49 -21.46 -11.66
C THR A 398 -49.10 -22.64 -12.45
N GLY A 399 -50.26 -22.41 -13.09
CA GLY A 399 -51.28 -23.39 -13.48
C GLY A 399 -50.79 -24.71 -14.10
N ASP A 400 -49.79 -24.68 -14.98
CA ASP A 400 -49.32 -25.90 -15.67
C ASP A 400 -48.50 -26.84 -14.76
N VAL A 401 -47.68 -26.29 -13.86
CA VAL A 401 -46.78 -27.10 -13.00
C VAL A 401 -47.55 -27.80 -11.88
N ALA A 402 -48.60 -27.15 -11.38
CA ALA A 402 -49.46 -27.71 -10.33
C ALA A 402 -50.40 -28.81 -10.84
N GLU A 403 -50.75 -28.81 -12.13
CA GLU A 403 -51.47 -29.91 -12.77
C GLU A 403 -50.53 -31.06 -13.13
N GLU A 404 -49.37 -30.80 -13.76
CA GLU A 404 -48.38 -31.85 -14.09
C GLU A 404 -47.93 -32.64 -12.86
N HIS A 405 -47.69 -31.98 -11.73
CA HIS A 405 -47.26 -32.67 -10.50
C HIS A 405 -48.37 -33.49 -9.83
N ARG A 406 -49.63 -33.02 -9.95
CA ARG A 406 -50.82 -33.74 -9.45
C ARG A 406 -51.10 -34.95 -10.32
N GLU A 407 -50.94 -34.83 -11.64
CA GLU A 407 -51.02 -35.95 -12.59
C GLU A 407 -49.93 -37.01 -12.34
N VAL A 408 -48.71 -36.61 -11.94
CA VAL A 408 -47.62 -37.55 -11.61
C VAL A 408 -47.84 -38.26 -10.26
N GLN A 409 -48.48 -37.62 -9.27
CA GLN A 409 -48.83 -38.26 -7.98
C GLN A 409 -50.11 -39.09 -8.02
N ASP A 410 -51.12 -38.65 -8.77
CA ASP A 410 -52.39 -39.37 -8.98
C ASP A 410 -52.31 -40.38 -10.13
N ALA A 411 -51.18 -40.43 -10.86
CA ALA A 411 -50.89 -41.52 -11.76
C ALA A 411 -50.91 -42.84 -10.97
N PRO A 412 -51.78 -43.81 -11.32
CA PRO A 412 -51.70 -45.13 -10.72
C PRO A 412 -50.28 -45.65 -10.95
N PRO A 413 -49.66 -46.37 -9.99
CA PRO A 413 -48.32 -46.91 -10.16
C PRO A 413 -48.29 -47.64 -11.49
N SER A 414 -47.42 -47.19 -12.39
CA SER A 414 -47.34 -47.73 -13.74
C SER A 414 -47.20 -49.24 -13.64
N ARG A 415 -48.12 -49.95 -14.30
CA ARG A 415 -48.17 -51.42 -14.28
C ARG A 415 -47.05 -52.07 -15.09
N ASP A 416 -46.07 -51.29 -15.54
CA ASP A 416 -44.98 -51.70 -16.42
C ASP A 416 -43.60 -51.38 -15.80
N ALA A 417 -43.43 -51.72 -14.52
CA ALA A 417 -42.11 -51.85 -13.89
C ALA A 417 -41.63 -53.31 -13.85
N ASP A 418 -42.06 -54.13 -14.82
CA ASP A 418 -41.56 -55.49 -15.00
C ASP A 418 -41.42 -55.83 -16.49
N ALA A 419 -40.52 -55.14 -17.17
CA ALA A 419 -39.98 -55.57 -18.46
C ALA A 419 -38.60 -54.93 -18.69
N THR A 420 -37.58 -55.59 -18.16
CA THR A 420 -36.29 -55.87 -18.82
C THR A 420 -35.62 -54.73 -19.60
N GLU A 421 -34.49 -54.27 -19.05
CA GLU A 421 -33.37 -53.68 -19.79
C GLU A 421 -33.07 -54.42 -21.11
N PRO A 422 -32.65 -53.71 -22.17
CA PRO A 422 -31.67 -54.22 -23.11
C PRO A 422 -30.29 -53.58 -22.86
N PRO A 423 -29.21 -54.29 -23.19
CA PRO A 423 -27.88 -54.04 -22.63
C PRO A 423 -27.14 -52.89 -23.33
N PHE A 424 -26.27 -52.25 -22.54
CA PHE A 424 -25.12 -51.49 -22.99
C PHE A 424 -24.34 -52.26 -24.08
N VAL A 425 -24.22 -51.68 -25.27
CA VAL A 425 -23.15 -52.01 -26.22
C VAL A 425 -22.02 -51.02 -25.98
N SER A 426 -20.92 -51.51 -25.44
CA SER A 426 -19.62 -50.85 -25.42
C SER A 426 -19.13 -50.67 -26.86
N ASP A 427 -18.81 -49.45 -27.28
CA ASP A 427 -17.89 -49.25 -28.40
C ASP A 427 -16.60 -48.60 -27.89
N ALA A 428 -15.53 -49.38 -28.00
CA ALA A 428 -14.16 -49.00 -27.77
C ALA A 428 -13.44 -49.00 -29.12
N GLY A 429 -12.84 -47.87 -29.48
CA GLY A 429 -11.91 -47.70 -30.61
C GLY A 429 -12.51 -46.83 -31.72
N ARG A 430 -12.00 -45.64 -32.03
CA ARG A 430 -10.61 -45.18 -32.04
C ARG A 430 -10.53 -43.66 -31.93
#